data_AF-A0AAD6IHM6-F1
#
_entry.id   AF-A0AAD6IHM6-F1
#
_cell.length_a   1.000
_cell.length_b   1.000
_cell.length_c   1.000
_cell.angle_alpha   90.00
_cell.angle_beta   90.00
_cell.angle_gamma   90.00
#
_symmetry.space_group_name_H-M   'P 1'
#
loop_
_entity.id
_entity.type
_entity.pdbx_description
1 polymer ?
#
loop_
_entity_poly.entity_id
_entity_poly.type
_entity_poly.pdbx_seq_one_letter_code
_entity_poly.pdbx_strand_id
1 'polypeptide(L)'
;MPIPTLPLFAAAEQHARDNPNKIAVVDAAKQESFTFVQLLADAAALRKRIIEQLGLTEDLDERRIAFLVPNGYDYVVTQWAVWAAGGVCVPLCTSHPVKELLYTVGDSDPSLIIVHPHFEKMAPALREGCTTEIPFMGLEPFSRNEAPTLPSFSPPFALTRRALMIYTSGTTSNPKGCVTTHENITFQASCLVKAWGYSPSDRLIHVLPLHHVHGIINGLAASFLSGTTVEMHPKFDPKVIWERWQEGGSTMFMAVPTIYSRLNDYFDAHIRDTEQEDATRAGARALRLVVSGSAALPTPIKSKFAEITGQTLLERYGMTEIGMALSCGLEVEKRVDGSVGWPLPGVEVRLTEKETGRTVDGVDEDGMIEIKGGNVFREYWRKPEATSSEFTADGWFKTGDVARRDLTGAYFIQGRASVDLIKSGGYKISALEVERKMLALDAIQEVAVVGLADQEWGQRVAAVVKFREGAVPLELPALRASLKNEMASYKIPTVLKVVDGIERNAMGKVNKKVIVQKYWPDKA
;
A
#
# COMPACT_ATOMS: atom_id res chain seq x y z
N MET A 1 25.22 18.03 11.35
CA MET A 1 25.82 16.69 11.57
C MET A 1 25.79 15.93 10.23
N PRO A 2 26.81 15.12 9.90
CA PRO A 2 26.97 14.49 8.57
C PRO A 2 25.96 13.35 8.32
N ILE A 3 25.33 13.26 7.14
CA ILE A 3 24.37 12.19 6.82
C ILE A 3 25.09 10.86 6.55
N PRO A 4 24.63 9.71 7.09
CA PRO A 4 25.22 8.42 6.76
C PRO A 4 24.98 8.04 5.29
N THR A 5 25.99 7.52 4.60
CA THR A 5 25.92 7.10 3.18
C THR A 5 25.17 5.77 3.01
N LEU A 6 23.91 5.69 3.48
CA LEU A 6 23.01 4.56 3.19
C LEU A 6 22.57 4.62 1.71
N PRO A 7 22.12 3.49 1.11
CA PRO A 7 21.81 3.43 -0.32
C PRO A 7 20.89 4.54 -0.85
N LEU A 8 19.81 4.89 -0.12
CA LEU A 8 18.92 5.99 -0.50
C LEU A 8 19.60 7.37 -0.43
N PHE A 9 20.40 7.63 0.60
CA PHE A 9 21.13 8.89 0.73
C PHE A 9 22.23 9.02 -0.32
N ALA A 10 22.95 7.93 -0.61
CA ALA A 10 23.97 7.89 -1.65
C ALA A 10 23.36 8.14 -3.04
N ALA A 11 22.21 7.54 -3.34
CA ALA A 11 21.51 7.81 -4.60
C ALA A 11 21.03 9.27 -4.69
N ALA A 12 20.43 9.80 -3.63
CA ALA A 12 20.03 11.21 -3.59
C ALA A 12 21.22 12.18 -3.72
N GLU A 13 22.35 11.87 -3.08
CA GLU A 13 23.59 12.63 -3.25
C GLU A 13 24.04 12.63 -4.71
N GLN A 14 24.04 11.46 -5.34
CA GLN A 14 24.40 11.33 -6.75
C GLN A 14 23.48 12.16 -7.65
N HIS A 15 22.15 12.05 -7.49
CA HIS A 15 21.17 12.84 -8.23
C HIS A 15 21.37 14.35 -8.04
N ALA A 16 21.69 14.77 -6.81
CA ALA A 16 21.95 16.17 -6.47
C ALA A 16 23.27 16.69 -7.06
N ARG A 17 24.30 15.84 -7.18
CA ARG A 17 25.58 16.19 -7.81
C ARG A 17 25.46 16.27 -9.33
N ASP A 18 24.76 15.31 -9.93
CA ASP A 18 24.57 15.25 -11.38
C ASP A 18 23.68 16.40 -11.89
N ASN A 19 22.65 16.77 -11.11
CA ASN A 19 21.81 17.92 -11.40
C ASN A 19 21.31 18.57 -10.10
N PRO A 20 21.94 19.68 -9.65
CA PRO A 20 21.54 20.40 -8.44
C PRO A 20 20.09 20.90 -8.46
N ASN A 21 19.51 21.11 -9.65
CA ASN A 21 18.13 21.56 -9.84
C ASN A 21 17.13 20.39 -9.94
N LYS A 22 17.58 19.15 -9.73
CA LYS A 22 16.70 17.99 -9.80
C LYS A 22 15.70 18.01 -8.65
N ILE A 23 14.43 18.25 -9.01
CA ILE A 23 13.30 18.22 -8.07
C ILE A 23 13.10 16.79 -7.54
N ALA A 24 13.13 16.65 -6.22
CA ALA A 24 12.75 15.44 -5.51
C ALA A 24 11.24 15.43 -5.26
N VAL A 25 10.72 16.51 -4.66
CA VAL A 25 9.32 16.62 -4.24
C VAL A 25 8.69 17.91 -4.78
N VAL A 26 7.49 17.80 -5.33
CA VAL A 26 6.57 18.93 -5.50
C VAL A 26 5.49 18.78 -4.44
N ASP A 27 5.32 19.76 -3.56
CA ASP A 27 4.28 19.73 -2.52
C ASP A 27 3.08 20.57 -2.96
N ALA A 28 2.00 19.90 -3.34
CA ALA A 28 0.81 20.57 -3.88
C ALA A 28 0.12 21.46 -2.86
N ALA A 29 0.22 21.15 -1.56
CA ALA A 29 -0.38 21.96 -0.51
C ALA A 29 0.41 23.25 -0.24
N LYS A 30 1.74 23.19 -0.40
CA LYS A 30 2.62 24.36 -0.27
C LYS A 30 2.73 25.16 -1.56
N GLN A 31 2.39 24.56 -2.71
CA GLN A 31 2.68 25.09 -4.04
C GLN A 31 4.18 25.34 -4.24
N GLU A 32 5.02 24.49 -3.65
CA GLU A 32 6.47 24.60 -3.68
C GLU A 32 7.12 23.33 -4.24
N SER A 33 8.35 23.47 -4.74
CA SER A 33 9.18 22.37 -5.23
C SER A 33 10.51 22.34 -4.49
N PHE A 34 10.96 21.14 -4.13
CA PHE A 34 12.14 20.89 -3.31
C PHE A 34 13.09 19.95 -4.05
N THR A 35 14.35 20.36 -4.19
CA THR A 35 15.39 19.57 -4.86
C THR A 35 15.94 18.46 -3.97
N PHE A 36 16.67 17.51 -4.55
CA PHE A 36 17.43 16.54 -3.75
C PHE A 36 18.49 17.22 -2.86
N VAL A 37 19.08 18.35 -3.30
CA VAL A 37 20.01 19.15 -2.48
C VAL A 37 19.29 19.67 -1.23
N GLN A 38 18.11 20.25 -1.40
CA GLN A 38 17.29 20.77 -0.31
C GLN A 38 16.86 19.65 0.65
N LEU A 39 16.40 18.51 0.12
CA LEU A 39 16.00 17.35 0.93
C LEU A 39 17.13 16.87 1.84
N LEU A 40 18.34 16.73 1.29
CA LEU A 40 19.51 16.31 2.08
C LEU A 40 19.87 17.37 3.13
N ALA A 41 19.83 18.66 2.80
CA ALA A 41 20.12 19.74 3.74
C ALA A 41 19.12 19.76 4.91
N ASP A 42 17.82 19.70 4.61
CA ASP A 42 16.76 19.73 5.62
C ASP A 42 16.77 18.47 6.49
N ALA A 43 17.02 17.30 5.90
CA ALA A 43 17.17 16.05 6.65
C ALA A 43 18.35 16.13 7.62
N ALA A 44 19.48 16.74 7.22
CA ALA A 44 20.64 16.94 8.09
C ALA A 44 20.34 17.91 9.24
N ALA A 45 19.59 18.98 8.97
CA ALA A 45 19.18 19.98 9.96
C ALA A 45 18.20 19.38 10.98
N LEU A 46 17.16 18.69 10.51
CA LEU A 46 16.19 18.04 11.40
C LEU A 46 16.81 16.88 12.18
N ARG A 47 17.72 16.11 11.57
CA ARG A 47 18.51 15.09 12.29
C ARG A 47 19.20 15.70 13.51
N LYS A 48 19.89 16.84 13.34
CA LYS A 48 20.58 17.52 14.44
C LYS A 48 19.59 17.88 15.56
N ARG A 49 18.43 18.45 15.21
CA ARG A 49 17.38 18.79 16.18
C ARG A 49 16.87 17.57 16.94
N ILE A 50 16.65 16.43 16.26
CA ILE A 50 16.20 15.18 16.90
C ILE A 50 17.23 14.70 17.94
N ILE A 51 18.52 14.70 17.59
CA ILE A 51 19.61 14.30 18.47
C ILE A 51 19.72 15.24 19.69
N GLU A 52 19.66 16.55 19.47
CA GLU A 52 19.70 17.57 20.53
C GLU A 52 18.50 17.45 21.49
N GLN A 53 17.29 17.25 20.96
CA GLN A 53 16.07 17.09 21.77
C GLN A 53 16.14 15.90 22.72
N LEU A 54 16.86 14.85 22.33
CA LEU A 54 17.04 13.64 23.14
C LEU A 54 18.30 13.68 23.99
N GLY A 55 19.06 14.78 23.96
CA GLY A 55 20.32 14.93 24.70
C GLY A 55 21.40 13.93 24.28
N LEU A 56 21.38 13.49 23.02
CA LEU A 56 22.33 12.52 22.47
C LEU A 56 23.47 13.24 21.75
N THR A 57 24.59 12.53 21.53
CA THR A 57 25.78 13.08 20.87
C THR A 57 26.09 12.43 19.52
N GLU A 58 25.65 11.20 19.30
CA GLU A 58 26.00 10.43 18.09
C GLU A 58 24.78 10.16 17.20
N ASP A 59 24.02 9.12 17.55
CA ASP A 59 22.87 8.65 16.79
C ASP A 59 21.77 8.13 17.74
N LEU A 60 20.70 7.60 17.16
CA LEU A 60 19.55 7.09 17.87
C LEU A 60 19.67 5.62 18.30
N ASP A 61 20.68 4.88 17.85
CA ASP A 61 20.83 3.43 18.11
C ASP A 61 19.52 2.63 17.98
N GLU A 62 18.85 2.76 16.83
CA GLU A 62 17.55 2.12 16.54
C GLU A 62 16.39 2.53 17.47
N ARG A 63 16.51 3.64 18.22
CA ARG A 63 15.36 4.23 18.93
C ARG A 63 14.25 4.58 17.96
N ARG A 64 13.02 4.30 18.38
CA ARG A 64 11.82 4.53 17.58
C ARG A 64 11.43 6.00 17.69
N ILE A 65 11.20 6.64 16.56
CA ILE A 65 10.69 8.00 16.48
C ILE A 65 9.32 7.91 15.83
N ALA A 66 8.27 8.15 16.63
CA ALA A 66 6.93 8.23 16.11
C ALA A 66 6.67 9.63 15.57
N PHE A 67 5.89 9.74 14.50
CA PHE A 67 5.58 11.06 13.95
C PHE A 67 4.21 11.13 13.32
N LEU A 68 3.52 12.24 13.58
CA LEU A 68 2.21 12.60 13.04
C LEU A 68 2.38 13.82 12.14
N VAL A 69 2.63 13.56 10.86
CA VAL A 69 2.99 14.57 9.84
C VAL A 69 2.16 14.31 8.59
N PRO A 70 1.57 15.35 7.95
CA PRO A 70 0.73 15.16 6.78
C PRO A 70 1.57 14.68 5.59
N ASN A 71 0.92 14.00 4.66
CA ASN A 71 1.53 13.68 3.36
C ASN A 71 2.02 14.97 2.69
N GLY A 72 3.31 15.04 2.36
CA GLY A 72 3.94 16.24 1.82
C GLY A 72 5.46 16.20 2.01
N TYR A 73 6.12 17.30 1.71
CA TYR A 73 7.58 17.42 1.86
C TYR A 73 8.04 17.26 3.31
N ASP A 74 7.28 17.81 4.27
CA ASP A 74 7.60 17.73 5.70
C ASP A 74 7.65 16.28 6.21
N TYR A 75 6.80 15.40 5.69
CA TYR A 75 6.85 13.97 5.98
C TYR A 75 8.15 13.35 5.47
N VAL A 76 8.53 13.67 4.22
CA VAL A 76 9.72 13.10 3.58
C VAL A 76 10.98 13.51 4.36
N VAL A 77 11.10 14.79 4.71
CA VAL A 77 12.20 15.29 5.54
C VAL A 77 12.21 14.61 6.91
N THR A 78 11.06 14.48 7.57
CA THR A 78 10.96 13.82 8.88
C THR A 78 11.46 12.38 8.84
N GLN A 79 10.99 11.59 7.86
CA GLN A 79 11.43 10.22 7.67
C GLN A 79 12.94 10.14 7.40
N TRP A 80 13.45 10.97 6.50
CA TRP A 80 14.87 10.98 6.13
C TRP A 80 15.76 11.44 7.29
N ALA A 81 15.30 12.40 8.09
CA ALA A 81 16.02 12.85 9.28
C ALA A 81 16.13 11.75 10.34
N VAL A 82 15.06 10.99 10.57
CA VAL A 82 15.06 9.85 11.51
C VAL A 82 16.01 8.76 11.02
N TRP A 83 15.96 8.39 9.74
CA TRP A 83 16.90 7.42 9.16
C TRP A 83 18.34 7.91 9.21
N ALA A 84 18.60 9.18 8.88
CA ALA A 84 19.93 9.76 8.98
C ALA A 84 20.43 9.79 10.43
N ALA A 85 19.52 9.94 11.40
CA ALA A 85 19.81 9.87 12.83
C ALA A 85 20.00 8.42 13.34
N GLY A 86 19.87 7.39 12.51
CA GLY A 86 20.00 5.98 12.92
C GLY A 86 18.77 5.43 13.67
N GLY A 87 17.62 6.10 13.55
CA GLY A 87 16.38 5.74 14.23
C GLY A 87 15.44 4.89 13.38
N VAL A 88 14.47 4.30 14.05
CA VAL A 88 13.37 3.55 13.44
C VAL A 88 12.17 4.49 13.26
N CYS A 89 11.76 4.70 12.02
CA CYS A 89 10.55 5.46 11.69
C CYS A 89 9.29 4.71 12.15
N VAL A 90 8.41 5.40 12.88
CA VAL A 90 7.06 4.92 13.23
C VAL A 90 6.02 5.94 12.75
N PRO A 91 5.68 5.96 11.45
CA PRO A 91 4.68 6.88 10.94
C PRO A 91 3.30 6.57 11.52
N LEU A 92 2.67 7.57 12.14
CA LEU A 92 1.32 7.47 12.68
C LEU A 92 0.28 7.74 11.59
N CYS A 93 -0.83 7.00 11.62
CA CYS A 93 -1.91 7.21 10.67
C CYS A 93 -2.67 8.50 10.97
N THR A 94 -2.62 9.45 10.04
CA THR A 94 -3.19 10.80 10.20
C THR A 94 -4.71 10.84 10.28
N SER A 95 -5.40 9.76 9.90
CA SER A 95 -6.86 9.63 10.00
C SER A 95 -7.33 8.82 11.21
N HIS A 96 -6.41 8.22 11.98
CA HIS A 96 -6.79 7.44 13.16
C HIS A 96 -7.22 8.36 14.31
N PRO A 97 -8.26 7.96 15.08
CA PRO A 97 -8.58 8.64 16.33
C PRO A 97 -7.45 8.44 17.35
N VAL A 98 -7.35 9.35 18.32
CA VAL A 98 -6.30 9.33 19.36
C VAL A 98 -6.16 7.97 20.04
N LYS A 99 -7.28 7.29 20.33
CA LYS A 99 -7.27 5.94 20.95
C LYS A 99 -6.50 4.91 20.14
N GLU A 100 -6.59 4.93 18.81
CA GLU A 100 -5.86 4.01 17.93
C GLU A 100 -4.39 4.41 17.80
N LEU A 101 -4.10 5.71 17.84
CA LEU A 101 -2.73 6.22 17.88
C LEU A 101 -2.01 5.79 19.17
N LEU A 102 -2.70 5.85 20.31
CA LEU A 102 -2.16 5.45 21.61
C LEU A 102 -1.75 3.98 21.66
N TYR A 103 -2.49 3.09 20.98
CA TYR A 103 -2.05 1.70 20.84
C TYR A 103 -0.70 1.60 20.12
N THR A 104 -0.57 2.31 18.99
CA THR A 104 0.66 2.33 18.18
C THR A 104 1.83 2.92 18.98
N VAL A 105 1.60 4.02 19.68
CA VAL A 105 2.61 4.67 20.53
C VAL A 105 3.01 3.75 21.69
N GLY A 106 2.05 3.16 22.40
CA GLY A 106 2.33 2.28 23.53
C GLY A 106 3.09 1.01 23.15
N ASP A 107 2.74 0.37 22.03
CA ASP A 107 3.41 -0.86 21.57
C ASP A 107 4.81 -0.57 20.99
N SER A 108 4.94 0.50 20.19
CA SER A 108 6.23 0.87 19.57
C SER A 108 7.22 1.50 20.55
N ASP A 109 6.72 2.06 21.66
CA ASP A 109 7.50 2.66 22.74
C ASP A 109 8.52 3.69 22.19
N PRO A 110 8.07 4.77 21.53
CA PRO A 110 8.97 5.72 20.88
C PRO A 110 9.74 6.55 21.91
N SER A 111 10.99 6.88 21.60
CA SER A 111 11.78 7.81 22.41
C SER A 111 11.43 9.27 22.15
N LEU A 112 10.75 9.56 21.04
CA LEU A 112 10.30 10.90 20.66
C LEU A 112 9.05 10.80 19.80
N ILE A 113 8.11 11.73 20.00
CA ILE A 113 6.97 11.95 19.10
C ILE A 113 7.11 13.30 18.40
N ILE A 114 7.24 13.31 17.08
CA ILE A 114 7.27 14.53 16.27
C ILE A 114 5.85 14.84 15.79
N VAL A 115 5.37 16.05 16.07
CA VAL A 115 3.99 16.47 15.71
C VAL A 115 4.05 17.68 14.80
N HIS A 116 3.47 17.56 13.61
CA HIS A 116 3.31 18.69 12.69
C HIS A 116 2.20 19.64 13.18
N PRO A 117 2.28 20.97 12.93
CA PRO A 117 1.29 21.95 13.42
C PRO A 117 -0.15 21.65 12.96
N HIS A 118 -0.32 21.03 11.79
CA HIS A 118 -1.61 20.54 11.30
C HIS A 118 -2.34 19.61 12.30
N PHE A 119 -1.60 18.92 13.18
CA PHE A 119 -2.14 18.01 14.20
C PHE A 119 -1.91 18.50 15.63
N GLU A 120 -1.58 19.78 15.84
CA GLU A 120 -1.29 20.34 17.16
C GLU A 120 -2.44 20.10 18.16
N LYS A 121 -3.69 20.16 17.70
CA LYS A 121 -4.88 19.96 18.51
C LYS A 121 -5.01 18.53 19.06
N MET A 122 -4.38 17.56 18.40
CA MET A 122 -4.36 16.16 18.87
C MET A 122 -3.27 15.92 19.91
N ALA A 123 -2.25 16.79 19.99
CA ALA A 123 -1.08 16.56 20.83
C ALA A 123 -1.41 16.49 22.34
N PRO A 124 -2.28 17.35 22.93
CA PRO A 124 -2.61 17.26 24.35
C PRO A 124 -3.25 15.92 24.73
N ALA A 125 -4.25 15.48 23.97
CA ALA A 125 -4.93 14.20 24.21
C ALA A 125 -4.00 13.00 24.00
N LEU A 126 -3.09 13.08 23.01
CA LEU A 126 -2.09 12.04 22.79
C LEU A 126 -1.08 11.98 23.95
N ARG A 127 -0.62 13.13 24.46
CA ARG A 127 0.27 13.22 25.64
C ARG A 127 -0.37 12.63 26.89
N GLU A 128 -1.59 13.05 27.20
CA GLU A 128 -2.33 12.60 28.38
C GLU A 128 -2.60 11.08 28.35
N GLY A 129 -2.85 10.53 27.16
CA GLY A 129 -3.10 9.11 27.00
C GLY A 129 -1.85 8.23 26.98
N CYS A 130 -0.63 8.80 26.88
CA CYS A 130 0.60 8.02 26.95
C CYS A 130 0.80 7.47 28.36
N THR A 131 1.10 6.18 28.47
CA THR A 131 1.35 5.53 29.77
C THR A 131 2.75 5.79 30.31
N THR A 132 3.66 6.29 29.48
CA THR A 132 5.03 6.64 29.80
C THR A 132 5.29 8.10 29.42
N GLU A 133 6.21 8.77 30.14
CA GLU A 133 6.66 10.09 29.76
C GLU A 133 7.52 10.01 28.48
N ILE A 134 6.93 10.40 27.37
CA ILE A 134 7.60 10.45 26.07
C ILE A 134 7.80 11.92 25.70
N PRO A 135 9.01 12.37 25.33
CA PRO A 135 9.22 13.70 24.77
C PRO A 135 8.43 13.90 23.48
N PHE A 136 7.89 15.10 23.30
CA PHE A 136 7.27 15.51 22.03
C PHE A 136 8.00 16.73 21.50
N MET A 137 8.22 16.74 20.19
CA MET A 137 8.79 17.85 19.45
C MET A 137 7.75 18.37 18.46
N GLY A 138 7.49 19.68 18.47
CA GLY A 138 6.77 20.33 17.39
C GLY A 138 7.65 20.43 16.14
N LEU A 139 7.11 20.04 14.99
CA LEU A 139 7.80 20.24 13.71
C LEU A 139 7.54 21.65 13.21
N GLU A 140 8.57 22.33 12.74
CA GLU A 140 8.42 23.55 11.96
C GLU A 140 8.31 23.16 10.49
N PRO A 141 7.25 23.57 9.77
CA PRO A 141 7.09 23.24 8.36
C PRO A 141 8.26 23.79 7.53
N PHE A 142 8.80 22.97 6.62
CA PHE A 142 9.90 23.39 5.75
C PHE A 142 9.38 24.25 4.61
N SER A 143 10.10 25.32 4.26
CA SER A 143 9.82 26.15 3.08
C SER A 143 10.96 26.03 2.09
N ARG A 144 10.70 26.39 0.83
CA ARG A 144 11.76 26.45 -0.19
C ARG A 144 12.90 27.35 0.28
N ASN A 145 14.14 26.86 0.15
CA ASN A 145 15.34 27.66 0.27
C ASN A 145 15.99 27.78 -1.13
N GLU A 146 16.37 28.99 -1.50
CA GLU A 146 16.87 29.34 -2.84
C GLU A 146 18.34 28.96 -3.06
N ALA A 147 19.09 28.71 -1.98
CA ALA A 147 20.51 28.37 -2.06
C ALA A 147 20.89 27.25 -1.06
N PRO A 148 20.28 26.06 -1.15
CA PRO A 148 20.70 24.95 -0.31
C PRO A 148 22.08 24.46 -0.70
N THR A 149 22.80 23.94 0.29
CA THR A 149 24.10 23.31 0.09
C THR A 149 24.03 21.86 0.54
N LEU A 150 24.78 20.99 -0.16
CA LEU A 150 24.87 19.60 0.24
C LEU A 150 25.49 19.51 1.65
N PRO A 151 24.91 18.70 2.55
CA PRO A 151 25.53 18.42 3.83
C PRO A 151 26.80 17.57 3.64
N SER A 152 27.59 17.46 4.70
CA SER A 152 28.65 16.45 4.75
C SER A 152 28.06 15.04 4.95
N PHE A 153 28.82 14.03 4.54
CA PHE A 153 28.45 12.62 4.65
C PHE A 153 29.41 11.86 5.56
N SER A 154 28.91 10.81 6.21
CA SER A 154 29.68 9.89 7.05
C SER A 154 29.54 8.45 6.54
N PRO A 155 30.45 7.54 6.91
CA PRO A 155 30.30 6.12 6.60
C PRO A 155 28.92 5.58 7.02
N PRO A 156 28.35 4.63 6.26
CA PRO A 156 27.07 4.02 6.63
C PRO A 156 27.23 3.19 7.91
N PHE A 157 26.19 3.16 8.73
CA PHE A 157 26.02 2.10 9.72
C PHE A 157 25.49 0.81 9.05
N ALA A 158 25.46 -0.30 9.78
CA ALA A 158 25.03 -1.60 9.26
C ALA A 158 23.60 -1.55 8.68
N LEU A 159 23.43 -2.04 7.44
CA LEU A 159 22.12 -2.04 6.77
C LEU A 159 21.11 -2.98 7.43
N THR A 160 21.59 -3.93 8.24
CA THR A 160 20.75 -4.81 9.08
C THR A 160 20.07 -4.06 10.22
N ARG A 161 20.41 -2.78 10.45
CA ARG A 161 19.71 -1.95 11.43
C ARG A 161 18.25 -1.73 11.03
N ARG A 162 17.36 -1.80 12.02
CA ARG A 162 15.93 -1.50 11.92
C ARG A 162 15.77 -0.06 11.42
N ALA A 163 14.82 0.13 10.52
CA ALA A 163 14.63 1.41 9.83
C ALA A 163 13.17 1.87 9.87
N LEU A 164 12.21 0.95 9.76
CA LEU A 164 10.81 1.29 9.65
C LEU A 164 9.95 0.27 10.40
N MET A 165 8.97 0.76 11.15
CA MET A 165 7.94 -0.06 11.80
C MET A 165 6.57 0.39 11.31
N ILE A 166 5.86 -0.50 10.61
CA ILE A 166 4.50 -0.26 10.12
C ILE A 166 3.55 -1.20 10.84
N TYR A 167 2.44 -0.66 11.37
CA TYR A 167 1.43 -1.47 12.01
C TYR A 167 0.51 -2.13 10.98
N THR A 168 0.40 -3.45 11.05
CA THR A 168 -0.44 -4.24 10.17
C THR A 168 -1.91 -4.05 10.54
N SER A 169 -2.81 -3.98 9.56
CA SER A 169 -4.25 -4.07 9.83
C SER A 169 -4.60 -5.50 10.27
N GLY A 170 -4.51 -5.80 11.57
CA GLY A 170 -4.97 -7.06 12.13
C GLY A 170 -6.49 -7.16 11.97
N THR A 171 -6.98 -8.24 11.34
CA THR A 171 -8.43 -8.49 11.16
C THR A 171 -9.02 -9.31 12.32
N THR A 172 -8.19 -9.79 13.24
CA THR A 172 -8.58 -10.71 14.32
C THR A 172 -7.92 -10.44 15.68
N SER A 173 -6.82 -9.66 15.70
CA SER A 173 -6.04 -9.32 16.90
C SER A 173 -5.51 -7.89 16.76
N ASN A 174 -5.03 -7.32 17.87
CA ASN A 174 -4.46 -5.97 17.85
C ASN A 174 -3.34 -5.86 16.79
N PRO A 175 -3.23 -4.72 16.08
CA PRO A 175 -2.19 -4.50 15.06
C PRO A 175 -0.77 -4.86 15.53
N LYS A 176 0.01 -5.55 14.70
CA LYS A 176 1.41 -5.89 15.02
C LYS A 176 2.36 -4.88 14.37
N GLY A 177 3.37 -4.41 15.08
CA GLY A 177 4.44 -3.59 14.50
C GLY A 177 5.36 -4.45 13.63
N CYS A 178 5.21 -4.37 12.31
CA CYS A 178 6.07 -5.05 11.34
C CYS A 178 7.35 -4.23 11.12
N VAL A 179 8.50 -4.77 11.50
CA VAL A 179 9.79 -4.10 11.46
C VAL A 179 10.59 -4.50 10.23
N THR A 180 11.04 -3.52 9.46
CA THR A 180 11.98 -3.70 8.35
C THR A 180 13.28 -2.96 8.61
N THR A 181 14.36 -3.46 8.00
CA THR A 181 15.71 -2.89 8.07
C THR A 181 16.01 -2.01 6.86
N HIS A 182 17.13 -1.28 6.89
CA HIS A 182 17.60 -0.56 5.70
C HIS A 182 17.92 -1.50 4.54
N GLU A 183 18.42 -2.70 4.82
CA GLU A 183 18.63 -3.76 3.83
C GLU A 183 17.31 -4.18 3.18
N ASN A 184 16.26 -4.42 3.98
CA ASN A 184 14.95 -4.77 3.44
C ASN A 184 14.37 -3.67 2.54
N ILE A 185 14.41 -2.41 3.01
CA ILE A 185 13.90 -1.26 2.25
C ILE A 185 14.68 -1.08 0.94
N THR A 186 16.00 -1.19 1.00
CA THR A 186 16.87 -1.07 -0.18
C THR A 186 16.58 -2.18 -1.19
N PHE A 187 16.45 -3.42 -0.72
CA PHE A 187 16.11 -4.56 -1.57
C PHE A 187 14.75 -4.33 -2.24
N GLN A 188 13.71 -4.05 -1.46
CA GLN A 188 12.36 -3.82 -2.01
C GLN A 188 12.33 -2.68 -3.03
N ALA A 189 12.95 -1.54 -2.74
CA ALA A 189 13.02 -0.41 -3.66
C ALA A 189 13.77 -0.77 -4.95
N SER A 190 14.93 -1.43 -4.85
CA SER A 190 15.76 -1.83 -5.99
C SER A 190 15.03 -2.83 -6.90
N CYS A 191 14.30 -3.78 -6.31
CA CYS A 191 13.48 -4.74 -7.05
C CYS A 191 12.43 -4.03 -7.91
N LEU A 192 11.76 -3.01 -7.35
CA LEU A 192 10.75 -2.23 -8.08
C LEU A 192 11.37 -1.34 -9.15
N VAL A 193 12.49 -0.68 -8.85
CA VAL A 193 13.24 0.12 -9.84
C VAL A 193 13.58 -0.75 -11.06
N LYS A 194 14.09 -1.97 -10.84
CA LYS A 194 14.42 -2.91 -11.91
C LYS A 194 13.18 -3.44 -12.65
N ALA A 195 12.16 -3.88 -11.92
CA ALA A 195 10.98 -4.51 -12.51
C ALA A 195 10.08 -3.53 -13.27
N TRP A 196 9.99 -2.29 -12.81
CA TRP A 196 9.08 -1.27 -13.37
C TRP A 196 9.81 -0.13 -14.09
N GLY A 197 11.13 -0.25 -14.24
CA GLY A 197 11.95 0.67 -15.03
C GLY A 197 11.84 2.11 -14.55
N TYR A 198 11.91 2.34 -13.23
CA TYR A 198 11.92 3.70 -12.70
C TYR A 198 13.14 4.46 -13.22
N SER A 199 12.96 5.76 -13.47
CA SER A 199 13.98 6.61 -14.06
C SER A 199 13.96 8.04 -13.51
N PRO A 200 15.04 8.80 -13.70
CA PRO A 200 15.06 10.23 -13.35
C PRO A 200 14.09 11.07 -14.18
N SER A 201 13.63 10.59 -15.33
CA SER A 201 12.62 11.30 -16.15
C SER A 201 11.20 11.15 -15.61
N ASP A 202 10.97 10.25 -14.66
CA ASP A 202 9.63 9.99 -14.16
C ASP A 202 9.10 11.07 -13.24
N ARG A 203 7.77 11.21 -13.29
CA ARG A 203 7.00 12.02 -12.36
C ARG A 203 5.80 11.23 -11.84
N LEU A 204 5.79 11.00 -10.53
CA LEU A 204 4.72 10.31 -9.82
C LEU A 204 3.81 11.33 -9.16
N ILE A 205 2.51 11.30 -9.48
CA ILE A 205 1.51 11.91 -8.58
C ILE A 205 1.22 10.93 -7.45
N HIS A 206 1.48 11.35 -6.21
CA HIS A 206 1.41 10.50 -5.04
C HIS A 206 0.30 10.92 -4.07
N VAL A 207 -0.71 10.05 -3.96
CA VAL A 207 -1.88 10.21 -3.09
C VAL A 207 -2.01 9.10 -2.05
N LEU A 208 -1.10 8.13 -2.05
CA LEU A 208 -1.22 6.97 -1.17
C LEU A 208 -0.86 7.34 0.27
N PRO A 209 -1.46 6.67 1.27
CA PRO A 209 -1.15 6.94 2.67
C PRO A 209 0.30 6.58 3.01
N LEU A 210 0.97 7.46 3.76
CA LEU A 210 2.36 7.27 4.19
C LEU A 210 2.49 6.63 5.58
N HIS A 211 1.49 5.85 5.99
CA HIS A 211 1.60 4.89 7.10
C HIS A 211 1.53 3.45 6.57
N HIS A 212 1.77 3.27 5.26
CA HIS A 212 1.74 1.99 4.56
C HIS A 212 2.92 1.83 3.61
N VAL A 213 3.37 0.58 3.46
CA VAL A 213 4.50 0.23 2.59
C VAL A 213 4.25 0.57 1.12
N HIS A 214 3.00 0.55 0.63
CA HIS A 214 2.71 0.95 -0.75
C HIS A 214 3.07 2.43 -0.99
N GLY A 215 2.71 3.31 -0.04
CA GLY A 215 3.03 4.71 -0.12
C GLY A 215 4.52 4.99 0.07
N ILE A 216 5.11 4.35 1.08
CA ILE A 216 6.49 4.60 1.50
C ILE A 216 7.50 3.94 0.55
N ILE A 217 7.35 2.66 0.23
CA ILE A 217 8.36 1.90 -0.52
C ILE A 217 8.20 2.15 -2.03
N ASN A 218 7.03 1.87 -2.58
CA ASN A 218 6.82 1.99 -4.03
C ASN A 218 6.77 3.46 -4.48
N GLY A 219 6.12 4.30 -3.67
CA GLY A 219 5.91 5.72 -4.00
C GLY A 219 7.10 6.62 -3.67
N LEU A 220 7.76 6.43 -2.52
CA LEU A 220 8.89 7.28 -2.11
C LEU A 220 10.25 6.60 -2.30
N ALA A 221 10.51 5.47 -1.66
CA ALA A 221 11.84 4.86 -1.65
C ALA A 221 12.33 4.48 -3.06
N ALA A 222 11.51 3.80 -3.86
CA ALA A 222 11.85 3.44 -5.24
C ALA A 222 12.01 4.69 -6.14
N SER A 223 11.15 5.70 -5.95
CA SER A 223 11.23 6.97 -6.67
C SER A 223 12.51 7.74 -6.36
N PHE A 224 12.87 7.89 -5.09
CA PHE A 224 14.07 8.63 -4.71
C PHE A 224 15.36 7.87 -5.03
N LEU A 225 15.34 6.53 -4.96
CA LEU A 225 16.47 5.71 -5.41
C LEU A 225 16.78 5.92 -6.90
N SER A 226 15.75 6.13 -7.72
CA SER A 226 15.85 6.30 -9.18
C SER A 226 15.88 7.76 -9.65
N GLY A 227 15.76 8.73 -8.74
CA GLY A 227 15.70 10.15 -9.08
C GLY A 227 14.36 10.58 -9.68
N THR A 228 13.30 9.78 -9.58
CA THR A 228 11.94 10.19 -9.95
C THR A 228 11.49 11.40 -9.12
N THR A 229 10.79 12.35 -9.76
CA THR A 229 10.15 13.46 -9.06
C THR A 229 8.79 13.01 -8.51
N VAL A 230 8.50 13.30 -7.24
CA VAL A 230 7.23 12.93 -6.60
C VAL A 230 6.39 14.17 -6.32
N GLU A 231 5.24 14.29 -6.98
CA GLU A 231 4.23 15.32 -6.70
C GLU A 231 3.29 14.82 -5.61
N MET A 232 3.46 15.35 -4.41
CA MET A 232 2.74 14.95 -3.20
C MET A 232 1.41 15.69 -3.09
N HIS A 233 0.33 14.91 -3.00
CA HIS A 233 -1.01 15.40 -2.71
C HIS A 233 -1.47 14.87 -1.36
N PRO A 234 -1.84 15.73 -0.39
CA PRO A 234 -2.22 15.27 0.94
C PRO A 234 -3.45 14.35 0.96
N LYS A 235 -4.35 14.55 -0.02
CA LYS A 235 -5.60 13.80 -0.20
C LYS A 235 -5.82 13.54 -1.67
N PHE A 236 -6.49 12.43 -1.98
CA PHE A 236 -6.97 12.15 -3.33
C PHE A 236 -8.20 13.00 -3.66
N ASP A 237 -8.17 13.67 -4.81
CA ASP A 237 -9.31 14.34 -5.44
C ASP A 237 -9.31 14.00 -6.94
N PRO A 238 -10.34 13.32 -7.47
CA PRO A 238 -10.37 12.92 -8.88
C PRO A 238 -10.31 14.11 -9.85
N LYS A 239 -10.89 15.26 -9.49
CA LYS A 239 -10.83 16.47 -10.32
C LYS A 239 -9.39 16.92 -10.51
N VAL A 240 -8.69 17.08 -9.41
CA VAL A 240 -7.28 17.51 -9.39
C VAL A 240 -6.41 16.55 -10.19
N ILE A 241 -6.61 15.23 -10.03
CA ILE A 241 -5.81 14.25 -10.78
C ILE A 241 -6.03 14.37 -12.30
N TRP A 242 -7.28 14.52 -12.75
CA TRP A 242 -7.56 14.70 -14.18
C TRP A 242 -6.99 16.02 -14.73
N GLU A 243 -7.13 17.13 -13.99
CA GLU A 243 -6.53 18.42 -14.35
C GLU A 243 -5.00 18.29 -14.49
N ARG A 244 -4.34 17.65 -13.52
CA ARG A 244 -2.89 17.43 -13.54
C ARG A 244 -2.43 16.53 -14.68
N TRP A 245 -3.19 15.50 -15.05
CA TRP A 245 -2.88 14.67 -16.22
C TRP A 245 -3.08 15.44 -17.53
N GLN A 246 -4.12 16.26 -17.63
CA GLN A 246 -4.38 17.09 -18.80
C GLN A 246 -3.27 18.14 -19.01
N GLU A 247 -2.75 18.75 -17.94
CA GLU A 247 -1.59 19.65 -18.00
C GLU A 247 -0.30 18.95 -18.49
N GLY A 248 -0.27 17.62 -18.40
CA GLY A 248 0.83 16.77 -18.85
C GLY A 248 1.99 16.67 -17.85
N GLY A 249 3.02 15.93 -18.25
CA GLY A 249 4.26 15.77 -17.47
C GLY A 249 4.20 14.71 -16.36
N SER A 250 3.06 14.07 -16.11
CA SER A 250 2.94 12.91 -15.22
C SER A 250 3.19 11.62 -15.98
N THR A 251 4.05 10.75 -15.46
CA THR A 251 4.39 9.45 -16.09
C THR A 251 3.92 8.26 -15.26
N MET A 252 3.65 8.47 -13.97
CA MET A 252 3.35 7.41 -13.02
C MET A 252 2.15 7.75 -12.14
N PHE A 253 1.32 6.76 -11.87
CA PHE A 253 0.27 6.85 -10.85
C PHE A 253 0.03 5.49 -10.18
N MET A 254 -0.03 5.49 -8.86
CA MET A 254 -0.22 4.26 -8.09
C MET A 254 -1.38 4.44 -7.14
N ALA A 255 -2.34 3.53 -7.18
CA ALA A 255 -3.52 3.64 -6.36
C ALA A 255 -4.12 2.28 -6.01
N VAL A 256 -5.21 2.32 -5.24
CA VAL A 256 -6.05 1.16 -4.94
C VAL A 256 -7.25 1.15 -5.91
N PRO A 257 -7.92 0.00 -6.13
CA PRO A 257 -9.05 -0.11 -7.06
C PRO A 257 -10.15 0.93 -6.85
N THR A 258 -10.45 1.32 -5.61
CA THR A 258 -11.49 2.31 -5.31
C THR A 258 -11.15 3.72 -5.81
N ILE A 259 -9.87 4.09 -5.90
CA ILE A 259 -9.43 5.36 -6.49
C ILE A 259 -9.65 5.34 -8.00
N TYR A 260 -9.32 4.24 -8.68
CA TYR A 260 -9.58 4.08 -10.12
C TYR A 260 -11.07 4.10 -10.44
N SER A 261 -11.93 3.49 -9.59
CA SER A 261 -13.39 3.63 -9.74
C SER A 261 -13.80 5.09 -9.70
N ARG A 262 -13.34 5.87 -8.71
CA ARG A 262 -13.69 7.29 -8.57
C ARG A 262 -13.18 8.13 -9.73
N LEU A 263 -12.01 7.80 -10.30
CA LEU A 263 -11.49 8.47 -11.51
C LEU A 263 -12.38 8.20 -12.72
N ASN A 264 -12.80 6.94 -12.92
CA ASN A 264 -13.70 6.56 -14.00
C ASN A 264 -15.09 7.23 -13.84
N ASP A 265 -15.66 7.17 -12.64
CA ASP A 265 -16.96 7.76 -12.33
C ASP A 265 -16.91 9.29 -12.53
N TYR A 266 -15.83 9.96 -12.12
CA TYR A 266 -15.65 11.40 -12.34
C TYR A 266 -15.54 11.75 -13.82
N PHE A 267 -14.77 10.96 -14.59
CA PHE A 267 -14.64 11.16 -16.02
C PHE A 267 -16.00 11.07 -16.72
N ASP A 268 -16.78 10.03 -16.44
CA ASP A 268 -18.10 9.84 -17.04
C ASP A 268 -19.09 10.95 -16.65
N ALA A 269 -19.03 11.44 -15.41
CA ALA A 269 -19.96 12.45 -14.92
C ALA A 269 -19.61 13.89 -15.33
N HIS A 270 -18.33 14.20 -15.55
CA HIS A 270 -17.86 15.58 -15.66
C HIS A 270 -16.99 15.90 -16.88
N ILE A 271 -16.44 14.88 -17.56
CA ILE A 271 -15.49 15.08 -18.65
C ILE A 271 -16.01 14.50 -19.97
N ARG A 272 -16.67 13.34 -19.91
CA ARG A 272 -17.24 12.68 -21.10
C ARG A 272 -18.24 13.59 -21.80
N ASP A 273 -18.18 13.60 -23.13
CA ASP A 273 -19.01 14.41 -24.03
C ASP A 273 -18.85 15.94 -23.81
N THR A 274 -17.74 16.37 -23.18
CA THR A 274 -17.36 17.79 -23.04
C THR A 274 -16.21 18.14 -23.98
N GLU A 275 -15.97 19.44 -24.19
CA GLU A 275 -14.82 19.94 -24.96
C GLU A 275 -13.45 19.55 -24.36
N GLN A 276 -13.41 19.14 -23.08
CA GLN A 276 -12.19 18.77 -22.37
C GLN A 276 -11.80 17.29 -22.58
N GLU A 277 -12.68 16.47 -23.13
CA GLU A 277 -12.48 15.01 -23.23
C GLU A 277 -11.20 14.65 -23.99
N ASP A 278 -11.02 15.17 -25.19
CA ASP A 278 -9.87 14.83 -26.04
C ASP A 278 -8.53 15.23 -25.39
N ALA A 279 -8.47 16.43 -24.81
CA ALA A 279 -7.28 16.92 -24.11
C ALA A 279 -6.98 16.07 -22.86
N THR A 280 -8.00 15.72 -22.09
CA THR A 280 -7.87 14.88 -20.89
C THR A 280 -7.33 13.49 -21.24
N ARG A 281 -7.92 12.85 -22.26
CA ARG A 281 -7.49 11.53 -22.75
C ARG A 281 -6.06 11.59 -23.26
N ALA A 282 -5.71 12.62 -24.03
CA ALA A 282 -4.35 12.82 -24.53
C ALA A 282 -3.32 12.97 -23.39
N GLY A 283 -3.65 13.75 -22.36
CA GLY A 283 -2.81 13.90 -21.17
C GLY A 283 -2.54 12.58 -20.44
N ALA A 284 -3.58 11.77 -20.22
CA ALA A 284 -3.45 10.47 -19.56
C ALA A 284 -2.64 9.43 -20.35
N ARG A 285 -2.50 9.60 -21.68
CA ARG A 285 -1.63 8.73 -22.51
C ARG A 285 -0.14 8.90 -22.20
N ALA A 286 0.27 9.99 -21.54
CA ALA A 286 1.66 10.20 -21.11
C ALA A 286 2.08 9.29 -19.95
N LEU A 287 1.12 8.70 -19.24
CA LEU A 287 1.40 7.71 -18.20
C LEU A 287 2.06 6.48 -18.85
N ARG A 288 3.17 6.02 -18.28
CA ARG A 288 3.81 4.75 -18.70
C ARG A 288 3.62 3.62 -17.70
N LEU A 289 3.27 3.96 -16.46
CA LEU A 289 3.20 3.01 -15.37
C LEU A 289 2.06 3.40 -14.42
N VAL A 290 1.01 2.60 -14.46
CA VAL A 290 -0.18 2.80 -13.65
C VAL A 290 -0.42 1.53 -12.83
N VAL A 291 -0.26 1.61 -11.51
CA VAL A 291 -0.23 0.43 -10.63
C VAL A 291 -1.45 0.37 -9.74
N SER A 292 -2.19 -0.74 -9.81
CA SER A 292 -3.26 -1.06 -8.87
C SER A 292 -2.80 -2.13 -7.89
N GLY A 293 -3.02 -1.89 -6.60
CA GLY A 293 -2.64 -2.85 -5.57
C GLY A 293 -3.43 -2.74 -4.27
N SER A 294 -3.00 -3.50 -3.28
CA SER A 294 -3.60 -3.59 -1.93
C SER A 294 -4.98 -4.25 -1.82
N ALA A 295 -5.67 -4.48 -2.94
CA ALA A 295 -6.92 -5.22 -3.04
C ALA A 295 -7.07 -5.84 -4.44
N ALA A 296 -8.00 -6.79 -4.61
CA ALA A 296 -8.31 -7.36 -5.91
C ALA A 296 -8.83 -6.27 -6.87
N LEU A 297 -8.32 -6.26 -8.09
CA LEU A 297 -8.76 -5.34 -9.14
C LEU A 297 -9.94 -5.96 -9.92
N PRO A 298 -11.11 -5.30 -9.94
CA PRO A 298 -12.24 -5.71 -10.77
C PRO A 298 -11.96 -5.46 -12.26
N THR A 299 -12.31 -6.43 -13.11
CA THR A 299 -12.09 -6.33 -14.55
C THR A 299 -12.76 -5.10 -15.16
N PRO A 300 -13.99 -4.69 -14.81
CA PRO A 300 -14.56 -3.50 -15.43
C PRO A 300 -13.94 -2.18 -15.01
N ILE A 301 -13.40 -2.07 -13.79
CA ILE A 301 -12.61 -0.89 -13.41
C ILE A 301 -11.37 -0.78 -14.33
N LYS A 302 -10.67 -1.90 -14.54
CA LYS A 302 -9.50 -2.00 -15.42
C LYS A 302 -9.85 -1.69 -16.87
N SER A 303 -10.87 -2.33 -17.43
CA SER A 303 -11.30 -2.14 -18.82
C SER A 303 -11.77 -0.72 -19.08
N LYS A 304 -12.55 -0.14 -18.16
CA LYS A 304 -13.03 1.25 -18.28
C LYS A 304 -11.88 2.25 -18.17
N PHE A 305 -10.95 2.04 -17.24
CA PHE A 305 -9.77 2.90 -17.15
C PHE A 305 -8.92 2.84 -18.43
N ALA A 306 -8.75 1.64 -19.01
CA ALA A 306 -8.07 1.46 -20.28
C ALA A 306 -8.81 2.10 -21.47
N GLU A 307 -10.14 2.03 -21.50
CA GLU A 307 -10.97 2.74 -22.50
C GLU A 307 -10.76 4.26 -22.40
N ILE A 308 -10.78 4.80 -21.18
CA ILE A 308 -10.63 6.23 -20.95
C ILE A 308 -9.22 6.70 -21.34
N THR A 309 -8.19 6.06 -20.79
CA THR A 309 -6.81 6.58 -20.80
C THR A 309 -5.91 5.97 -21.87
N GLY A 310 -6.30 4.83 -22.45
CA GLY A 310 -5.41 3.97 -23.24
C GLY A 310 -4.40 3.17 -22.40
N GLN A 311 -4.44 3.26 -21.07
CA GLN A 311 -3.46 2.65 -20.17
C GLN A 311 -4.02 1.38 -19.52
N THR A 312 -3.20 0.33 -19.50
CA THR A 312 -3.55 -0.92 -18.81
C THR A 312 -2.95 -0.92 -17.41
N LEU A 313 -3.79 -1.07 -16.39
CA LEU A 313 -3.37 -1.17 -15.00
C LEU A 313 -2.45 -2.39 -14.78
N LEU A 314 -1.34 -2.16 -14.08
CA LEU A 314 -0.41 -3.18 -13.63
C LEU A 314 -0.90 -3.70 -12.26
N GLU A 315 -1.16 -5.00 -12.20
CA GLU A 315 -1.51 -5.72 -10.97
C GLU A 315 -0.24 -6.28 -10.32
N ARG A 316 -0.22 -6.29 -8.98
CA ARG A 316 0.88 -6.81 -8.18
C ARG A 316 0.36 -7.39 -6.88
N TYR A 317 1.17 -8.21 -6.22
CA TYR A 317 0.86 -8.78 -4.91
C TYR A 317 1.96 -8.48 -3.89
N GLY A 318 1.52 -8.17 -2.67
CA GLY A 318 2.36 -7.80 -1.57
C GLY A 318 1.58 -7.55 -0.29
N MET A 319 2.30 -7.53 0.82
CA MET A 319 1.79 -7.22 2.16
C MET A 319 2.86 -6.49 2.96
N THR A 320 2.52 -5.99 4.15
CA THR A 320 3.44 -5.21 4.97
C THR A 320 4.73 -5.97 5.26
N GLU A 321 4.62 -7.27 5.51
CA GLU A 321 5.70 -8.18 5.90
C GLU A 321 6.65 -8.56 4.78
N ILE A 322 6.27 -8.40 3.50
CA ILE A 322 7.11 -8.83 2.37
C ILE A 322 7.37 -7.70 1.37
N GLY A 323 6.82 -6.51 1.61
CA GLY A 323 6.74 -5.48 0.58
C GLY A 323 5.98 -6.01 -0.64
N MET A 324 6.61 -5.96 -1.80
CA MET A 324 6.10 -6.54 -3.05
C MET A 324 6.83 -7.84 -3.33
N ALA A 325 6.08 -8.90 -3.65
CA ALA A 325 6.65 -10.20 -3.98
C ALA A 325 6.38 -10.61 -5.44
N LEU A 326 5.18 -10.32 -5.94
CA LEU A 326 4.78 -10.65 -7.32
C LEU A 326 4.35 -9.38 -8.04
N SER A 327 4.61 -9.34 -9.34
CA SER A 327 4.16 -8.24 -10.19
C SER A 327 3.96 -8.69 -11.63
N CYS A 328 2.94 -8.15 -12.28
CA CYS A 328 2.91 -8.09 -13.74
C CYS A 328 4.08 -7.23 -14.25
N GLY A 329 4.63 -7.57 -15.41
CA GLY A 329 5.70 -6.80 -16.06
C GLY A 329 5.19 -5.55 -16.78
N LEU A 330 6.11 -4.72 -17.27
CA LEU A 330 5.79 -3.52 -18.04
C LEU A 330 5.13 -3.85 -19.39
N GLU A 331 5.59 -4.90 -20.07
CA GLU A 331 5.06 -5.38 -21.36
C GLU A 331 3.60 -5.82 -21.18
N VAL A 332 2.67 -4.99 -21.68
CA VAL A 332 1.22 -5.15 -21.46
C VAL A 332 0.72 -6.44 -22.10
N GLU A 333 1.26 -6.79 -23.26
CA GLU A 333 0.89 -7.95 -24.08
C GLU A 333 1.21 -9.28 -23.38
N LYS A 334 2.16 -9.27 -22.43
CA LYS A 334 2.53 -10.45 -21.64
C LYS A 334 1.66 -10.62 -20.40
N ARG A 335 0.89 -9.60 -19.99
CA ARG A 335 0.11 -9.66 -18.76
C ARG A 335 -1.05 -10.64 -18.92
N VAL A 336 -1.24 -11.51 -17.93
CA VAL A 336 -2.36 -12.46 -17.91
C VAL A 336 -3.50 -11.86 -17.10
N ASP A 337 -4.71 -11.83 -17.67
CA ASP A 337 -5.85 -11.20 -16.97
C ASP A 337 -6.18 -11.93 -15.67
N GLY A 338 -6.41 -11.15 -14.62
CA GLY A 338 -6.70 -11.67 -13.29
C GLY A 338 -5.49 -12.21 -12.51
N SER A 339 -4.31 -12.29 -13.13
CA SER A 339 -3.04 -12.64 -12.49
C SER A 339 -2.40 -11.43 -11.80
N VAL A 340 -1.62 -11.68 -10.75
CA VAL A 340 -0.72 -10.70 -10.12
C VAL A 340 0.72 -10.79 -10.65
N GLY A 341 0.93 -11.62 -11.67
CA GLY A 341 2.19 -11.78 -12.40
C GLY A 341 3.17 -12.78 -11.76
N TRP A 342 4.46 -12.44 -11.82
CA TRP A 342 5.57 -13.34 -11.50
C TRP A 342 6.39 -12.82 -10.33
N PRO A 343 7.24 -13.67 -9.72
CA PRO A 343 8.20 -13.24 -8.71
C PRO A 343 9.03 -12.04 -9.18
N LEU A 344 9.12 -11.02 -8.33
CA LEU A 344 9.97 -9.87 -8.55
C LEU A 344 11.45 -10.29 -8.53
N PRO A 345 12.35 -9.50 -9.15
CA PRO A 345 13.77 -9.84 -9.22
C PRO A 345 14.37 -10.13 -7.83
N GLY A 346 14.92 -11.33 -7.64
CA GLY A 346 15.53 -11.76 -6.38
C GLY A 346 14.56 -12.26 -5.31
N VAL A 347 13.25 -12.28 -5.59
CA VAL A 347 12.23 -12.87 -4.71
C VAL A 347 11.98 -14.31 -5.13
N GLU A 348 12.02 -15.22 -4.17
CA GLU A 348 11.67 -16.63 -4.35
C GLU A 348 10.24 -16.88 -3.84
N VAL A 349 9.48 -17.68 -4.58
CA VAL A 349 8.08 -17.99 -4.27
C VAL A 349 7.84 -19.48 -4.47
N ARG A 350 7.20 -20.13 -3.49
CA ARG A 350 6.70 -21.50 -3.62
C ARG A 350 5.25 -21.61 -3.18
N LEU A 351 4.59 -22.67 -3.66
CA LEU A 351 3.27 -23.07 -3.20
C LEU A 351 3.42 -24.34 -2.36
N THR A 352 2.72 -24.42 -1.23
CA THR A 352 2.76 -25.60 -0.34
C THR A 352 1.35 -26.07 0.03
N GLU A 353 1.21 -27.37 0.24
CA GLU A 353 0.02 -27.94 0.86
C GLU A 353 -0.08 -27.48 2.31
N LYS A 354 -1.27 -27.05 2.73
CA LYS A 354 -1.47 -26.45 4.05
C LYS A 354 -1.16 -27.42 5.20
N GLU A 355 -1.55 -28.69 5.07
CA GLU A 355 -1.45 -29.68 6.14
C GLU A 355 -0.08 -30.37 6.18
N THR A 356 0.53 -30.62 5.03
CA THR A 356 1.77 -31.41 4.92
C THR A 356 3.02 -30.53 4.77
N GLY A 357 2.87 -29.28 4.31
CA GLY A 357 3.99 -28.40 3.93
C GLY A 357 4.71 -28.84 2.65
N ARG A 358 4.22 -29.88 1.96
CA ARG A 358 4.80 -30.37 0.70
C ARG A 358 4.62 -29.33 -0.39
N THR A 359 5.65 -29.12 -1.20
CA THR A 359 5.57 -28.22 -2.36
C THR A 359 4.52 -28.69 -3.37
N VAL A 360 3.73 -27.75 -3.86
CA VAL A 360 2.76 -27.93 -4.94
C VAL A 360 3.44 -27.50 -6.23
N ASP A 361 3.84 -28.48 -7.04
CA ASP A 361 4.49 -28.25 -8.34
C ASP A 361 3.51 -28.35 -9.52
N GLY A 362 2.31 -28.88 -9.26
CA GLY A 362 1.26 -29.02 -10.25
C GLY A 362 0.80 -27.69 -10.82
N VAL A 363 0.44 -27.70 -12.10
CA VAL A 363 -0.10 -26.53 -12.77
C VAL A 363 -1.58 -26.41 -12.44
N ASP A 364 -2.01 -25.18 -12.20
CA ASP A 364 -3.37 -24.86 -11.81
C ASP A 364 -3.85 -25.48 -10.49
N GLU A 365 -2.92 -25.95 -9.67
CA GLU A 365 -3.19 -26.44 -8.32
C GLU A 365 -3.09 -25.30 -7.29
N ASP A 366 -4.04 -25.26 -6.36
CA ASP A 366 -4.06 -24.28 -5.28
C ASP A 366 -3.09 -24.69 -4.16
N GLY A 367 -2.25 -23.76 -3.71
CA GLY A 367 -1.36 -23.96 -2.57
C GLY A 367 -1.20 -22.69 -1.72
N MET A 368 -0.75 -22.88 -0.48
CA MET A 368 -0.36 -21.77 0.40
C MET A 368 0.87 -21.08 -0.19
N ILE A 369 0.82 -19.77 -0.37
CA ILE A 369 1.97 -19.03 -0.89
C ILE A 369 2.99 -18.76 0.22
N GLU A 370 4.24 -19.14 -0.05
CA GLU A 370 5.37 -18.90 0.82
C GLU A 370 6.45 -18.11 0.07
N ILE A 371 7.09 -17.16 0.77
CA ILE A 371 8.01 -16.18 0.17
C ILE A 371 9.35 -16.23 0.87
N LYS A 372 10.44 -16.10 0.10
CA LYS A 372 11.80 -15.97 0.62
C LYS A 372 12.58 -14.93 -0.19
N GLY A 373 13.39 -14.13 0.50
CA GLY A 373 14.19 -13.09 -0.14
C GLY A 373 14.49 -11.92 0.79
N GLY A 374 15.34 -10.99 0.34
CA GLY A 374 15.73 -9.79 1.10
C GLY A 374 14.58 -8.82 1.36
N ASN A 375 13.42 -9.02 0.71
CA ASN A 375 12.21 -8.22 0.89
C ASN A 375 11.45 -8.56 2.17
N VAL A 376 11.63 -9.75 2.74
CA VAL A 376 10.88 -10.21 3.91
C VAL A 376 11.33 -9.44 5.15
N PHE A 377 10.36 -8.95 5.92
CA PHE A 377 10.54 -8.19 7.16
C PHE A 377 11.40 -8.94 8.18
N ARG A 378 11.96 -8.19 9.13
CA ARG A 378 12.84 -8.73 10.17
C ARG A 378 12.05 -9.43 11.27
N GLU A 379 11.05 -8.75 11.81
CA GLU A 379 10.30 -9.24 12.97
C GLU A 379 8.98 -8.51 13.19
N TYR A 380 8.07 -9.14 13.93
CA TYR A 380 7.05 -8.41 14.65
C TYR A 380 7.62 -7.91 15.98
N TRP A 381 7.56 -6.60 16.19
CA TRP A 381 8.11 -5.93 17.36
C TRP A 381 7.64 -6.57 18.67
N ARG A 382 8.60 -6.96 19.52
CA ARG A 382 8.35 -7.59 20.83
C ARG A 382 7.44 -8.83 20.78
N LYS A 383 7.43 -9.56 19.66
CA LYS A 383 6.64 -10.79 19.49
C LYS A 383 7.47 -11.89 18.82
N PRO A 384 8.50 -12.43 19.50
CA PRO A 384 9.39 -13.43 18.92
C PRO A 384 8.65 -14.74 18.58
N GLU A 385 7.70 -15.18 19.39
CA GLU A 385 6.90 -16.37 19.13
C GLU A 385 6.03 -16.17 17.90
N ALA A 386 5.33 -15.03 17.81
CA ALA A 386 4.52 -14.71 16.63
C ALA A 386 5.39 -14.64 15.37
N THR A 387 6.55 -13.98 15.46
CA THR A 387 7.51 -13.88 14.35
C THR A 387 7.95 -15.27 13.90
N SER A 388 8.54 -16.06 14.79
CA SER A 388 9.04 -17.40 14.45
C SER A 388 7.95 -18.32 13.90
N SER A 389 6.71 -18.17 14.40
CA SER A 389 5.56 -18.95 13.94
C SER A 389 5.13 -18.63 12.52
N GLU A 390 5.49 -17.48 11.93
CA GLU A 390 5.21 -17.18 10.52
C GLU A 390 6.25 -17.75 9.55
N PHE A 391 7.38 -18.27 10.05
CA PHE A 391 8.42 -18.87 9.21
C PHE A 391 8.37 -20.40 9.26
N THR A 392 8.70 -21.02 8.13
CA THR A 392 8.99 -22.45 8.08
C THR A 392 10.40 -22.73 8.62
N ALA A 393 10.67 -23.98 8.97
CA ALA A 393 12.00 -24.39 9.48
C ALA A 393 13.15 -24.11 8.49
N ASP A 394 12.86 -24.09 7.18
CA ASP A 394 13.80 -23.78 6.10
C ASP A 394 13.79 -22.29 5.67
N GLY A 395 13.14 -21.43 6.45
CA GLY A 395 13.25 -19.97 6.37
C GLY A 395 12.35 -19.30 5.34
N TRP A 396 11.20 -19.90 5.00
CA TRP A 396 10.18 -19.28 4.15
C TRP A 396 9.10 -18.60 4.99
N PHE A 397 8.71 -17.39 4.59
CA PHE A 397 7.62 -16.67 5.22
C PHE A 397 6.27 -17.15 4.69
N LYS A 398 5.36 -17.53 5.60
CA LYS A 398 4.00 -17.95 5.30
C LYS A 398 3.09 -16.74 5.24
N THR A 399 2.54 -16.43 4.08
CA THR A 399 1.69 -15.24 3.91
C THR A 399 0.27 -15.43 4.48
N GLY A 400 -0.17 -16.69 4.61
CA GLY A 400 -1.56 -17.05 4.92
C GLY A 400 -2.53 -16.95 3.74
N ASP A 401 -2.05 -16.56 2.56
CA ASP A 401 -2.83 -16.51 1.32
C ASP A 401 -2.70 -17.82 0.53
N VAL A 402 -3.74 -18.13 -0.24
CA VAL A 402 -3.73 -19.22 -1.21
C VAL A 402 -3.58 -18.65 -2.60
N ALA A 403 -2.73 -19.27 -3.40
CA ALA A 403 -2.53 -18.92 -4.78
C ALA A 403 -2.47 -20.17 -5.65
N ARG A 404 -2.62 -19.94 -6.95
CA ARG A 404 -2.45 -20.91 -8.01
C ARG A 404 -1.41 -20.39 -8.99
N ARG A 405 -0.64 -21.29 -9.60
CA ARG A 405 0.32 -20.96 -10.65
C ARG A 405 -0.07 -21.64 -11.96
N ASP A 406 -0.17 -20.86 -13.03
CA ASP A 406 -0.54 -21.38 -14.35
C ASP A 406 0.68 -21.96 -15.12
N LEU A 407 0.44 -22.43 -16.34
CA LEU A 407 1.47 -22.99 -17.24
C LEU A 407 2.57 -21.98 -17.61
N THR A 408 2.29 -20.68 -17.54
CA THR A 408 3.25 -19.60 -17.82
C THR A 408 4.04 -19.18 -16.58
N GLY A 409 3.74 -19.78 -15.43
CA GLY A 409 4.32 -19.42 -14.13
C GLY A 409 3.69 -18.19 -13.48
N ALA A 410 2.58 -17.67 -14.03
CA ALA A 410 1.89 -16.51 -13.49
C ALA A 410 1.02 -16.93 -12.29
N TYR A 411 0.99 -16.08 -11.26
CA TYR A 411 0.31 -16.36 -10.00
C TYR A 411 -1.08 -15.73 -9.96
N PHE A 412 -2.05 -16.47 -9.44
CA PHE A 412 -3.44 -16.04 -9.24
C PHE A 412 -3.80 -16.19 -7.77
N ILE A 413 -4.01 -15.06 -7.09
CA ILE A 413 -4.36 -15.04 -5.68
C ILE A 413 -5.82 -15.46 -5.51
N GLN A 414 -6.04 -16.57 -4.79
CA GLN A 414 -7.37 -17.09 -4.46
C GLN A 414 -7.95 -16.42 -3.21
N GLY A 415 -7.09 -15.81 -2.38
CA GLY A 415 -7.46 -15.05 -1.17
C GLY A 415 -6.90 -15.66 0.11
N ARG A 416 -7.25 -15.08 1.27
CA ARG A 416 -6.80 -15.61 2.56
C ARG A 416 -7.47 -16.93 2.88
N ALA A 417 -6.65 -17.92 3.26
CA ALA A 417 -7.13 -19.25 3.62
C ALA A 417 -8.15 -19.24 4.78
N SER A 418 -8.11 -18.22 5.63
CA SER A 418 -8.92 -18.12 6.85
C SER A 418 -10.25 -17.38 6.67
N VAL A 419 -10.43 -16.59 5.61
CA VAL A 419 -11.62 -15.73 5.45
C VAL A 419 -12.16 -15.64 4.02
N ASP A 420 -11.34 -15.81 2.99
CA ASP A 420 -11.76 -15.64 1.60
C ASP A 420 -12.03 -16.97 0.89
N LEU A 421 -11.64 -18.10 1.49
CA LEU A 421 -11.97 -19.42 0.97
C LEU A 421 -13.25 -19.96 1.63
N ILE A 422 -14.33 -19.98 0.86
CA ILE A 422 -15.64 -20.49 1.28
C ILE A 422 -15.70 -21.98 0.95
N LYS A 423 -15.97 -22.81 1.96
CA LYS A 423 -16.15 -24.27 1.83
C LYS A 423 -17.63 -24.58 1.74
N SER A 424 -18.15 -24.69 0.52
CA SER A 424 -19.57 -24.93 0.25
C SER A 424 -19.76 -26.21 -0.55
N GLY A 425 -20.48 -27.20 0.00
CA GLY A 425 -20.83 -28.43 -0.73
C GLY A 425 -19.64 -29.23 -1.25
N GLY A 426 -18.52 -29.23 -0.52
CA GLY A 426 -17.27 -29.87 -0.95
C GLY A 426 -16.38 -29.03 -1.87
N TYR A 427 -16.86 -27.88 -2.36
CA TYR A 427 -16.07 -26.96 -3.18
C TYR A 427 -15.33 -25.94 -2.32
N LYS A 428 -14.11 -25.56 -2.76
CA LYS A 428 -13.38 -24.38 -2.29
C LYS A 428 -13.67 -23.24 -3.25
N ILE A 429 -14.36 -22.21 -2.76
CA ILE A 429 -14.79 -21.06 -3.57
C ILE A 429 -14.01 -19.83 -3.10
N SER A 430 -13.33 -19.16 -4.04
CA SER A 430 -12.69 -17.88 -3.78
C SER A 430 -13.74 -16.77 -3.70
N ALA A 431 -13.86 -16.12 -2.55
CA ALA A 431 -14.67 -14.94 -2.40
C ALA A 431 -14.19 -13.80 -3.31
N LEU A 432 -12.87 -13.67 -3.53
CA LEU A 432 -12.30 -12.65 -4.42
C LEU A 432 -12.71 -12.87 -5.88
N GLU A 433 -12.77 -14.11 -6.35
CA GLU A 433 -13.26 -14.45 -7.69
C GLU A 433 -14.73 -14.02 -7.86
N VAL A 434 -15.58 -14.37 -6.88
CA VAL A 434 -17.00 -14.01 -6.90
C VAL A 434 -17.17 -12.49 -6.84
N GLU A 435 -16.42 -11.80 -5.96
CA GLU A 435 -16.43 -10.33 -5.87
C GLU A 435 -16.03 -9.67 -7.19
N ARG A 436 -14.97 -10.15 -7.85
CA ARG A 436 -14.50 -9.64 -9.15
C ARG A 436 -15.60 -9.74 -10.22
N LYS A 437 -16.30 -10.88 -10.28
CA LYS A 437 -17.38 -11.11 -11.23
C LYS A 437 -18.65 -10.32 -10.88
N MET A 438 -18.97 -10.15 -9.59
CA MET A 438 -20.10 -9.33 -9.16
C MET A 438 -19.88 -7.84 -9.41
N LEU A 439 -18.67 -7.32 -9.13
CA LEU A 439 -18.28 -5.95 -9.46
C LEU A 439 -18.25 -5.69 -10.96
N ALA A 440 -18.37 -6.74 -11.78
CA ALA A 440 -18.48 -6.60 -13.22
C ALA A 440 -19.89 -6.31 -13.73
N LEU A 441 -20.90 -6.39 -12.86
CA LEU A 441 -22.28 -6.02 -13.20
C LEU A 441 -22.47 -4.50 -13.06
N ASP A 442 -23.04 -3.86 -14.08
CA ASP A 442 -23.23 -2.40 -14.11
C ASP A 442 -23.97 -1.86 -12.89
N ALA A 443 -24.93 -2.61 -12.36
CA ALA A 443 -25.72 -2.19 -11.20
C ALA A 443 -24.90 -2.14 -9.90
N ILE A 444 -23.79 -2.88 -9.77
CA ILE A 444 -23.08 -3.06 -8.51
C ILE A 444 -21.95 -2.03 -8.36
N GLN A 445 -21.96 -1.30 -7.24
CA GLN A 445 -20.91 -0.35 -6.88
C GLN A 445 -19.88 -0.98 -5.95
N GLU A 446 -20.35 -1.68 -4.91
CA GLU A 446 -19.48 -2.35 -3.93
C GLU A 446 -20.04 -3.74 -3.61
N VAL A 447 -19.14 -4.69 -3.33
CA VAL A 447 -19.51 -6.01 -2.87
C VAL A 447 -18.49 -6.54 -1.87
N ALA A 448 -18.98 -7.32 -0.91
CA ALA A 448 -18.17 -8.20 -0.07
C ALA A 448 -18.81 -9.59 -0.05
N VAL A 449 -18.04 -10.62 -0.38
CA VAL A 449 -18.50 -12.01 -0.40
C VAL A 449 -17.95 -12.75 0.82
N VAL A 450 -18.84 -13.43 1.53
CA VAL A 450 -18.55 -14.14 2.78
C VAL A 450 -19.17 -15.53 2.77
N GLY A 451 -18.57 -16.46 3.51
CA GLY A 451 -19.15 -17.77 3.78
C GLY A 451 -19.95 -17.71 5.07
N LEU A 452 -21.25 -18.02 5.02
CA LEU A 452 -22.10 -18.11 6.20
C LEU A 452 -22.25 -19.57 6.63
N ALA A 453 -22.18 -19.86 7.93
CA ALA A 453 -22.34 -21.22 8.43
C ALA A 453 -23.69 -21.83 8.02
N ASP A 454 -23.66 -23.06 7.53
CA ASP A 454 -24.84 -23.76 7.04
C ASP A 454 -24.75 -25.27 7.31
N GLN A 455 -25.85 -25.87 7.76
CA GLN A 455 -25.87 -27.29 8.16
C GLN A 455 -25.76 -28.25 6.97
N GLU A 456 -26.29 -27.87 5.82
CA GLU A 456 -26.32 -28.73 4.63
C GLU A 456 -25.03 -28.57 3.82
N TRP A 457 -24.57 -27.33 3.64
CA TRP A 457 -23.46 -27.00 2.75
C TRP A 457 -22.12 -26.79 3.46
N GLY A 458 -22.11 -26.81 4.79
CA GLY A 458 -21.00 -26.34 5.63
C GLY A 458 -20.94 -24.81 5.65
N GLN A 459 -20.82 -24.19 4.48
CA GLN A 459 -21.03 -22.76 4.29
C GLN A 459 -21.90 -22.47 3.08
N ARG A 460 -22.70 -21.40 3.13
CA ARG A 460 -23.36 -20.79 1.96
C ARG A 460 -22.62 -19.53 1.54
N VAL A 461 -22.49 -19.33 0.23
CA VAL A 461 -21.95 -18.09 -0.34
C VAL A 461 -22.98 -16.98 -0.16
N ALA A 462 -22.59 -15.91 0.53
CA ALA A 462 -23.40 -14.72 0.74
C ALA A 462 -22.68 -13.48 0.21
N ALA A 463 -23.46 -12.52 -0.28
CA ALA A 463 -22.94 -11.23 -0.76
C ALA A 463 -23.60 -10.07 -0.03
N VAL A 464 -22.80 -9.13 0.45
CA VAL A 464 -23.25 -7.80 0.87
C VAL A 464 -22.97 -6.86 -0.29
N VAL A 465 -23.99 -6.15 -0.78
CA VAL A 465 -23.92 -5.36 -2.01
C VAL A 465 -24.42 -3.94 -1.77
N LYS A 466 -23.68 -2.98 -2.32
CA LYS A 466 -24.15 -1.62 -2.58
C LYS A 466 -24.37 -1.46 -4.08
N PHE A 467 -25.56 -1.01 -4.48
CA PHE A 467 -25.85 -0.67 -5.87
C PHE A 467 -25.38 0.75 -6.21
N ARG A 468 -25.09 0.99 -7.49
CA ARG A 468 -24.78 2.33 -8.00
C ARG A 468 -25.99 3.24 -7.86
N GLU A 469 -25.73 4.53 -7.64
CA GLU A 469 -26.77 5.54 -7.64
C GLU A 469 -27.47 5.59 -9.01
N GLY A 470 -28.80 5.61 -9.01
CA GLY A 470 -29.61 5.56 -10.23
C GLY A 470 -29.77 4.18 -10.88
N ALA A 471 -29.04 3.14 -10.44
CA ALA A 471 -29.22 1.78 -10.93
C ALA A 471 -30.45 1.12 -10.29
N VAL A 472 -31.16 0.27 -11.05
CA VAL A 472 -32.25 -0.56 -10.51
C VAL A 472 -31.64 -1.68 -9.65
N PRO A 473 -31.95 -1.76 -8.33
CA PRO A 473 -31.46 -2.84 -7.48
C PRO A 473 -31.87 -4.22 -7.99
N LEU A 474 -30.91 -5.14 -8.05
CA LEU A 474 -31.15 -6.52 -8.47
C LEU A 474 -31.56 -7.38 -7.26
N GLU A 475 -32.75 -7.98 -7.32
CA GLU A 475 -33.14 -9.05 -6.40
C GLU A 475 -32.29 -10.31 -6.62
N LEU A 476 -32.14 -11.13 -5.57
CA LEU A 476 -31.28 -12.31 -5.60
C LEU A 476 -31.52 -13.22 -6.83
N PRO A 477 -32.76 -13.55 -7.25
CA PRO A 477 -32.98 -14.35 -8.46
C PRO A 477 -32.42 -13.72 -9.73
N ALA A 478 -32.59 -12.40 -9.91
CA ALA A 478 -32.10 -11.66 -11.08
C ALA A 478 -30.56 -11.54 -11.06
N LEU A 479 -29.98 -11.28 -9.89
CA LEU A 479 -28.53 -11.31 -9.69
C LEU A 479 -27.96 -12.69 -10.07
N ARG A 480 -28.57 -13.77 -9.58
CA ARG A 480 -28.13 -15.14 -9.88
C ARG A 480 -28.27 -15.46 -11.36
N ALA A 481 -29.33 -15.01 -12.03
CA ALA A 481 -29.51 -15.20 -13.46
C ALA A 481 -28.38 -14.50 -14.25
N SER A 482 -28.01 -13.28 -13.85
CA SER A 482 -26.93 -12.52 -14.49
C SER A 482 -25.57 -13.22 -14.34
N LEU A 483 -25.28 -13.77 -13.16
CA LEU A 483 -23.99 -14.41 -12.86
C LEU A 483 -23.85 -15.83 -13.43
N LYS A 484 -24.95 -16.51 -13.81
CA LYS A 484 -24.90 -17.87 -14.38
C LYS A 484 -24.12 -17.96 -15.69
N ASN A 485 -24.04 -16.87 -16.43
CA ASN A 485 -23.27 -16.82 -17.69
C ASN A 485 -21.76 -16.60 -17.44
N GLU A 486 -21.38 -16.20 -16.23
CA GLU A 486 -20.03 -15.73 -15.91
C GLU A 486 -19.25 -16.68 -14.97
N MET A 487 -19.95 -17.53 -14.23
CA MET A 487 -19.34 -18.48 -13.29
C MET A 487 -20.21 -19.71 -13.07
N ALA A 488 -19.59 -20.79 -12.58
CA ALA A 488 -20.29 -22.01 -12.21
C ALA A 488 -21.34 -21.78 -11.11
N SER A 489 -22.46 -22.48 -11.19
CA SER A 489 -23.65 -22.26 -10.34
C SER A 489 -23.39 -22.36 -8.83
N TYR A 490 -22.46 -23.21 -8.41
CA TYR A 490 -22.09 -23.40 -7.02
C TYR A 490 -21.28 -22.23 -6.42
N LYS A 491 -20.65 -21.39 -7.26
CA LYS A 491 -19.94 -20.18 -6.83
C LYS A 491 -20.87 -18.99 -6.59
N ILE A 492 -22.05 -19.01 -7.21
CA ILE A 492 -22.97 -17.88 -7.21
C ILE A 492 -23.59 -17.70 -5.81
N PRO A 493 -23.61 -16.47 -5.25
CA PRO A 493 -24.25 -16.20 -3.98
C PRO A 493 -25.68 -16.72 -3.91
N THR A 494 -26.02 -17.31 -2.77
CA THR A 494 -27.37 -17.81 -2.45
C THR A 494 -28.05 -17.00 -1.35
N VAL A 495 -27.34 -16.01 -0.81
CA VAL A 495 -27.82 -15.05 0.19
C VAL A 495 -27.33 -13.67 -0.25
N LEU A 496 -28.21 -12.66 -0.20
CA LEU A 496 -27.91 -11.29 -0.59
C LEU A 496 -28.34 -10.33 0.53
N LYS A 497 -27.49 -9.37 0.86
CA LYS A 497 -27.80 -8.26 1.75
C LYS A 497 -27.48 -6.95 1.05
N VAL A 498 -28.48 -6.09 0.91
CA VAL A 498 -28.33 -4.76 0.31
C VAL A 498 -28.02 -3.74 1.40
N VAL A 499 -27.06 -2.84 1.14
CA VAL A 499 -26.59 -1.80 2.06
C VAL A 499 -26.29 -0.49 1.32
N ASP A 500 -26.31 0.63 2.03
CA ASP A 500 -25.93 1.95 1.49
C ASP A 500 -24.41 2.17 1.41
N GLY A 501 -23.65 1.31 2.09
CA GLY A 501 -22.19 1.35 2.17
C GLY A 501 -21.63 0.12 2.86
N ILE A 502 -20.46 -0.34 2.43
CA ILE A 502 -19.75 -1.45 3.06
C ILE A 502 -18.69 -0.87 4.00
N GLU A 503 -18.65 -1.31 5.25
CA GLU A 503 -17.67 -0.81 6.22
C GLU A 503 -16.26 -1.23 5.83
N ARG A 504 -15.36 -0.25 5.84
CA ARG A 504 -13.94 -0.42 5.53
C ARG A 504 -13.11 0.12 6.67
N ASN A 505 -11.96 -0.48 6.89
CA ASN A 505 -10.96 0.10 7.79
C ASN A 505 -10.33 1.36 7.15
N ALA A 506 -9.43 2.03 7.89
CA ALA A 506 -8.70 3.21 7.40
C ALA A 506 -7.95 2.98 6.07
N MET A 507 -7.69 1.72 5.71
CA MET A 507 -7.03 1.33 4.46
C MET A 507 -7.98 1.05 3.29
N GLY A 508 -9.29 1.24 3.47
CA GLY A 508 -10.28 0.88 2.46
C GLY A 508 -10.53 -0.63 2.33
N LYS A 509 -9.98 -1.46 3.23
CA LYS A 509 -10.19 -2.92 3.24
C LYS A 509 -11.44 -3.29 4.04
N VAL A 510 -12.17 -4.27 3.53
CA VAL A 510 -13.37 -4.82 4.17
C VAL A 510 -12.98 -5.84 5.25
N ASN A 511 -13.59 -5.75 6.44
CA ASN A 511 -13.46 -6.79 7.46
C ASN A 511 -14.66 -7.74 7.41
N LYS A 512 -14.47 -8.88 6.73
CA LYS A 512 -15.51 -9.89 6.51
C LYS A 512 -16.09 -10.47 7.81
N LYS A 513 -15.30 -10.60 8.87
CA LYS A 513 -15.81 -11.10 10.16
C LYS A 513 -16.79 -10.13 10.81
N VAL A 514 -16.45 -8.84 10.79
CA VAL A 514 -17.35 -7.77 11.29
C VAL A 514 -18.62 -7.70 10.45
N ILE A 515 -18.52 -7.87 9.12
CA ILE A 515 -19.67 -7.96 8.23
C ILE A 515 -20.58 -9.13 8.61
N VAL A 516 -20.03 -10.33 8.80
CA VAL A 516 -20.83 -11.50 9.17
C VAL A 516 -21.49 -11.26 10.53
N GLN A 517 -20.76 -10.80 11.54
CA GLN A 517 -21.32 -10.48 12.86
C GLN A 517 -22.43 -9.42 12.80
N LYS A 518 -22.30 -8.41 11.94
CA LYS A 518 -23.27 -7.32 11.83
C LYS A 518 -24.56 -7.76 11.14
N TYR A 519 -24.46 -8.45 10.01
CA TYR A 519 -25.61 -8.74 9.17
C TYR A 519 -26.19 -10.14 9.37
N TRP A 520 -25.40 -11.06 9.93
CA TRP A 520 -25.80 -12.43 10.22
C TRP A 520 -25.15 -12.92 11.54
N PRO A 521 -25.46 -12.31 12.71
CA PRO A 521 -24.83 -12.64 13.99
C PRO A 521 -24.98 -14.12 14.37
N ASP A 522 -26.10 -14.74 14.02
CA ASP A 522 -26.39 -16.16 14.29
C ASP A 522 -25.61 -17.14 13.37
N LYS A 523 -24.85 -16.60 12.40
CA LYS A 523 -24.11 -17.34 11.38
C LYS A 523 -22.60 -17.05 11.40
N ALA A 524 -22.14 -16.30 12.40
CA ALA A 524 -20.77 -15.82 12.56
C ALA A 524 -19.74 -16.91 12.89
#